data_AF-A0A7W9GEH2-F1
#
_entry.id   AF-A0A7W9GEH2-F1
#
_cell.length_a   1.000
_cell.length_b   1.000
_cell.length_c   1.000
_cell.angle_alpha   90.00
_cell.angle_beta   90.00
_cell.angle_gamma   90.00
#
_symmetry.space_group_name_H-M   'P 1'
#
loop_
_entity.id
_entity.type
_entity.pdbx_description
1 polymer ?
#
loop_
_entity_poly.entity_id
_entity_poly.type
_entity_poly.pdbx_seq_one_letter_code
_entity_poly.pdbx_strand_id
1 'polypeptide(L)' 'MIHTVLRRRAAGEPIGKIRKDLIIPTGKRKGHNPSLASIYRALAEHEKAQRHPDAVEQARAEYAALHQEL' A
#
# COMPACT_ATOMS: atom_id res chain seq x y z
N MET A 1 1.93 5.54 4.47
CA MET A 1 2.05 4.30 5.27
C MET A 1 2.41 3.10 4.40
N ILE A 2 1.64 2.78 3.35
CA ILE A 2 1.85 1.58 2.50
C ILE A 2 3.27 1.54 1.90
N HIS A 3 3.75 2.65 1.31
CA HIS A 3 5.12 2.70 0.75
C HIS A 3 6.21 2.32 1.77
N THR A 4 6.03 2.67 3.05
CA THR A 4 6.98 2.30 4.12
C THR A 4 6.96 0.80 4.38
N VAL A 5 5.79 0.15 4.36
CA VAL A 5 5.66 -1.31 4.48
C VAL A 5 6.42 -2.00 3.36
N LEU A 6 6.18 -1.58 2.11
CA LEU A 6 6.79 -2.18 0.92
C LEU A 6 8.32 -2.07 0.95
N ARG A 7 8.84 -0.87 1.20
CA ARG A 7 10.28 -0.61 1.28
C ARG A 7 10.96 -1.46 2.36
N ARG A 8 10.41 -1.48 3.57
CA ARG A 8 10.97 -2.24 4.69
C ARG A 8 10.90 -3.75 4.46
N ARG A 9 9.81 -4.22 3.84
CA ARG A 9 9.71 -5.64 3.47
C ARG A 9 10.71 -6.03 2.40
N ALA A 10 10.94 -5.19 1.40
CA ALA A 10 11.97 -5.40 0.38
C ALA A 10 13.39 -5.42 1.00
N ALA A 11 13.62 -4.66 2.07
CA ALA A 11 14.85 -4.70 2.87
C ALA A 11 14.96 -5.96 3.78
N GLY A 12 14.04 -6.92 3.66
CA GLY A 12 14.08 -8.17 4.42
C GLY A 12 13.52 -8.07 5.85
N GLU A 13 12.96 -6.93 6.26
CA GLU A 13 12.48 -6.78 7.62
C GLU A 13 11.29 -7.71 7.93
N PRO A 14 11.24 -8.29 9.14
CA PRO A 14 10.12 -9.13 9.55
C PRO A 14 8.87 -8.27 9.80
N ILE A 15 7.71 -8.80 9.41
CA ILE A 15 6.42 -8.10 9.47
C ILE A 15 6.09 -7.64 10.89
N GLY A 16 6.43 -8.43 11.91
CA GLY A 16 6.22 -8.05 13.32
C GLY A 16 6.97 -6.78 13.71
N LYS A 17 8.20 -6.58 13.21
CA LYS A 17 9.00 -5.37 13.44
C LYS A 17 8.44 -4.18 12.67
N ILE A 18 8.14 -4.38 11.38
CA ILE A 18 7.48 -3.36 10.54
C ILE A 18 6.21 -2.85 11.23
N ARG A 19 5.36 -3.75 11.74
CA ARG A 19 4.11 -3.38 12.41
C ARG A 19 4.35 -2.48 13.63
N LYS A 20 5.26 -2.86 14.52
CA LYS A 20 5.53 -2.14 15.78
C LYS A 20 6.07 -0.73 15.55
N ASP A 21 6.83 -0.56 14.48
CA ASP A 21 7.48 0.71 14.15
C ASP A 21 6.62 1.60 13.22
N LEU A 22 5.47 1.11 12.75
CA LEU A 22 4.55 1.87 11.92
C LEU A 22 3.40 2.44 12.73
N ILE A 23 3.12 3.73 12.52
CA ILE A 23 1.97 4.43 13.10
C ILE A 23 1.05 4.91 11.99
N ILE A 24 -0.26 4.73 12.19
CA ILE A 24 -1.29 5.24 11.30
C ILE A 24 -1.35 6.78 11.47
N PRO A 25 -1.14 7.57 10.40
CA PRO A 25 -1.01 9.02 10.53
C PRO A 25 -2.35 9.75 10.56
N THR A 26 -3.43 9.15 10.05
CA THR A 26 -4.72 9.80 9.81
C THR A 26 -5.92 8.88 10.07
N GLY A 27 -7.11 9.46 10.15
CA GLY A 27 -8.38 8.73 10.29
C GLY A 27 -8.65 8.16 11.69
N LYS A 28 -9.68 7.31 11.79
CA LYS A 28 -10.22 6.78 13.05
C LYS A 28 -9.19 6.06 13.93
N ARG A 29 -8.14 5.49 13.35
CA ARG A 29 -7.08 4.75 14.06
C ARG A 29 -5.75 5.49 14.12
N LYS A 30 -5.76 6.82 13.95
CA LYS A 30 -4.56 7.66 14.07
C LYS A 30 -3.83 7.38 15.39
N GLY A 31 -2.49 7.33 15.34
CA GLY A 31 -1.66 7.09 16.52
C GLY A 31 -1.49 5.62 16.90
N HIS A 32 -2.25 4.69 16.31
CA HIS A 32 -2.10 3.26 16.54
C HIS A 32 -1.26 2.57 15.47
N ASN A 33 -0.73 1.39 15.80
CA ASN A 33 -0.12 0.51 14.82
C ASN A 33 -1.15 -0.08 13.85
N PRO A 34 -0.79 -0.32 12.58
CA PRO A 34 -1.64 -1.06 11.66
C PRO A 34 -1.88 -2.49 12.14
N SER A 35 -3.02 -3.07 11.73
CA SER A 35 -3.26 -4.49 11.94
C SER A 35 -2.36 -5.32 11.00
N LEU A 36 -2.11 -6.57 11.37
CA LEU A 36 -1.40 -7.51 10.49
C LEU A 36 -2.13 -7.69 9.15
N ALA A 37 -3.46 -7.78 9.17
CA ALA A 37 -4.27 -7.90 7.97
C ALA A 37 -4.05 -6.71 7.01
N SER A 38 -3.99 -5.48 7.53
CA SER A 38 -3.69 -4.30 6.70
C SER A 38 -2.31 -4.37 6.06
N ILE A 39 -1.30 -4.87 6.77
CA ILE A 39 0.05 -5.04 6.23
C ILE A 39 0.07 -6.09 5.13
N TYR A 40 -0.51 -7.27 5.37
CA TYR A 40 -0.56 -8.33 4.37
C TYR A 40 -1.35 -7.92 3.13
N ARG A 41 -2.46 -7.21 3.30
CA ARG A 41 -3.23 -6.69 2.16
C ARG A 41 -2.39 -5.75 1.31
N ALA A 42 -1.67 -4.82 1.92
CA ALA A 42 -0.79 -3.90 1.20
C ALA A 42 0.31 -4.63 0.41
N LEU A 43 0.88 -5.71 0.99
CA LEU A 43 1.88 -6.53 0.30
C LEU A 43 1.26 -7.30 -0.88
N ALA A 44 0.08 -7.90 -0.71
CA ALA A 44 -0.60 -8.65 -1.75
C ALA A 44 -1.08 -7.75 -2.90
N GLU A 45 -1.59 -6.55 -2.60
CA GLU A 45 -1.98 -5.57 -3.61
C GLU A 45 -0.78 -5.12 -4.44
N HIS A 46 0.36 -4.87 -3.79
CA HIS A 46 1.59 -4.54 -4.50
C HIS A 46 2.08 -5.70 -5.38
N GLU A 47 2.06 -6.94 -4.89
CA GLU A 47 2.45 -8.09 -5.69
C GLU A 47 1.55 -8.26 -6.93
N LYS A 48 0.24 -8.07 -6.78
CA LYS A 48 -0.70 -8.08 -7.91
C LYS A 48 -0.38 -6.98 -8.93
N ALA A 49 -0.10 -5.76 -8.45
CA ALA A 49 0.28 -4.64 -9.32
C ALA A 49 1.57 -4.93 -10.10
N GLN A 50 2.58 -5.52 -9.45
CA GLN A 50 3.84 -5.89 -10.11
C GLN A 50 3.66 -7.01 -11.16
N ARG A 51 2.69 -7.90 -10.97
CA ARG A 51 2.37 -8.97 -11.92
C ARG A 51 1.63 -8.46 -13.17
N HIS A 52 0.90 -7.36 -13.04
CA HIS A 52 0.05 -6.81 -14.11
C HIS A 52 0.29 -5.30 -14.27
N PRO A 53 1.51 -4.87 -14.64
CA PRO A 53 1.83 -3.45 -14.77
C PRO A 53 0.96 -2.75 -15.82
N ASP A 54 0.66 -3.41 -16.93
CA ASP A 54 -0.17 -2.85 -18.00
C ASP A 54 -1.60 -2.56 -17.54
N ALA A 55 -2.18 -3.45 -16.71
CA ALA A 55 -3.51 -3.25 -16.14
C ALA A 55 -3.54 -2.06 -15.17
N VAL A 56 -2.44 -1.81 -14.45
CA VAL A 56 -2.31 -0.64 -13.57
C VAL A 56 -2.21 0.64 -14.39
N GLU A 57 -1.42 0.67 -15.46
CA GLU A 57 -1.29 1.85 -16.32
C GLU A 57 -2.59 2.15 -17.07
N GLN A 58 -3.28 1.13 -17.58
CA GLN A 58 -4.59 1.30 -18.20
C GLN A 58 -5.59 1.91 -17.21
N ALA A 59 -5.70 1.36 -16.00
CA ALA A 59 -6.59 1.90 -14.98
C ALA A 59 -6.25 3.36 -14.59
N ARG A 60 -4.96 3.73 -14.58
CA ARG A 60 -4.53 5.12 -14.36
C ARG A 60 -4.95 6.04 -15.50
N ALA A 61 -4.78 5.60 -16.74
CA ALA A 61 -5.19 6.36 -17.92
C ALA A 61 -6.71 6.59 -17.96
N GLU A 62 -7.49 5.55 -17.70
CA GLU A 62 -8.95 5.62 -17.63
C GLU A 62 -9.43 6.57 -16.51
N TYR A 63 -8.80 6.49 -15.33
CA TYR A 63 -9.12 7.40 -14.21
C TYR A 63 -8.77 8.86 -14.52
N ALA A 64 -7.62 9.11 -15.17
CA ALA A 64 -7.22 10.45 -15.59
C ALA A 64 -8.19 11.03 -16.62
N ALA A 65 -8.62 10.23 -17.61
CA ALA A 65 -9.60 10.64 -18.61
C ALA A 65 -10.94 11.03 -17.95
N LEU A 66 -11.45 10.20 -17.02
CA LEU A 66 -12.68 10.50 -16.27
C LEU A 66 -12.62 11.83 -15.50
N HIS A 67 -11.44 12.20 -14.98
CA HIS A 67 -11.25 13.43 -14.22
C HIS A 67 -10.88 14.65 -15.07
N GLN A 68 -10.61 14.49 -16.36
CA GLN A 68 -10.41 15.59 -17.30
C GLN A 68 -11.73 16.07 -17.94
N GLU A 69 -12.78 15.25 -17.87
CA GLU A 69 -14.12 15.56 -18.39
C GLU A 69 -15.05 16.26 -17.37
N LEU A 70 -14.54 16.56 -16.17
CA LEU A 70 -15.21 17.31 -15.09
C LEU A 70 -14.63 18.73 -14.93
#